data_AF-A0A8S3SQX4-F1
#
_entry.id   AF-A0A8S3SQX4-F1
#
_cell.length_a   1.000
_cell.length_b   1.000
_cell.length_c   1.000
_cell.angle_alpha   90.00
_cell.angle_beta   90.00
_cell.angle_gamma   90.00
#
_symmetry.space_group_name_H-M   'P 1'
#
loop_
_entity.id
_entity.type
_entity.pdbx_description
1 polymer ?
#
loop_
_entity_poly.entity_id
_entity_poly.type
_entity_poly.pdbx_seq_one_letter_code
_entity_poly.pdbx_strand_id
1 'polypeptide(L)'
;MRNRSNSGVRLDYYQRLVNKTILKHQNPVTGLFPASETNNHAWVRDNVYSIMAVWGLALAYRKTADLDEDRAKSFELEQSVVKLMRGLLRCMMMQVNKLEKFKYSQNKTDALHAKYCSLTGKTVVGDTQWGHLQIDATSLYLLMLAQITASGLQIVYTLDEVSFVQNLVFYIESAYRTPDYGIWERGDKTNHGYPELNSSSIGMAKAALEAINELDLFGSRGGPHSVVHVLPDEAQQCQAILHSMLPRESNSKEIDAALLSILSFPAFAVDDTRIIEETKNMIKEKLQGKYGCARFLRDGHWTAKEDRNSDIVPQGYEPWELQVFEHIECQWPMFFAYLLLDAAFFNNKEEVQLYSKLMDTVIIKSEEGIPYVPEMYVVPNEKVELEN
;
A
#
# COMPACT_ATOMS: atom_id res chain seq x y z
N MET A 1 25.82 24.60 -25.96
CA MET A 1 24.77 23.83 -25.28
C MET A 1 25.01 22.36 -25.61
N ARG A 2 25.40 21.53 -24.64
CA ARG A 2 25.51 20.08 -24.89
C ARG A 2 24.09 19.50 -24.98
N ASN A 3 23.80 18.71 -26.01
CA ASN A 3 22.52 18.02 -26.13
C ASN A 3 22.31 17.12 -24.91
N ARG A 4 21.21 17.32 -24.18
CA ARG A 4 20.78 16.39 -23.12
C ARG A 4 20.51 15.02 -23.73
N SER A 5 20.82 13.95 -22.99
CA SER A 5 20.46 12.60 -23.39
C SER A 5 18.94 12.44 -23.45
N ASN A 6 18.43 11.53 -24.30
CA ASN A 6 17.00 11.21 -24.37
C ASN A 6 16.42 10.79 -23.01
N SER A 7 17.26 10.21 -22.14
CA SER A 7 16.91 9.84 -20.78
C SER A 7 16.60 11.07 -19.91
N GLY A 8 17.42 12.13 -19.97
CA GLY A 8 17.20 13.35 -19.19
C GLY A 8 15.86 14.02 -19.53
N VAL A 9 15.49 14.07 -20.81
CA VAL A 9 14.20 14.63 -21.26
C VAL A 9 13.01 13.83 -20.71
N ARG A 10 13.12 12.50 -20.66
CA ARG A 10 12.07 11.64 -20.07
C ARG A 10 11.96 11.83 -18.57
N LEU A 11 13.08 11.98 -17.86
CA LEU A 11 13.08 12.23 -16.43
C LEU A 11 12.47 13.60 -16.10
N ASP A 12 12.71 14.63 -16.93
CA ASP A 12 12.07 15.94 -16.78
C ASP A 12 10.53 15.86 -16.92
N TYR A 13 10.04 15.01 -17.83
CA TYR A 13 8.61 14.72 -17.95
C TYR A 13 8.03 14.11 -16.66
N TYR A 14 8.67 13.06 -16.13
CA TYR A 14 8.21 12.42 -14.89
C TYR A 14 8.35 13.33 -13.67
N GLN A 15 9.37 14.19 -13.63
CA GLN A 15 9.53 15.22 -12.61
C GLN A 15 8.37 16.20 -12.62
N ARG A 16 7.98 16.67 -13.81
CA ARG A 16 6.81 17.54 -13.95
C ARG A 16 5.54 16.82 -13.50
N LEU A 17 5.38 15.55 -13.88
CA LEU A 17 4.22 14.74 -13.50
C LEU A 17 4.12 14.61 -11.97
N VAL A 18 5.17 14.10 -11.32
CA VAL A 18 5.25 13.93 -9.87
C VAL A 18 5.00 15.23 -9.12
N ASN A 19 5.56 16.36 -9.58
CA ASN A 19 5.32 17.65 -8.94
C ASN A 19 3.86 18.11 -9.06
N LYS A 20 3.24 17.87 -10.22
CA LYS A 20 1.87 18.32 -10.50
C LYS A 20 0.78 17.40 -9.97
N THR A 21 1.09 16.15 -9.64
CA THR A 21 0.11 15.16 -9.15
C THR A 21 0.32 14.76 -7.69
N ILE A 22 1.57 14.56 -7.25
CA ILE A 22 1.89 14.01 -5.92
C ILE A 22 2.45 15.11 -5.01
N LEU A 23 3.61 15.69 -5.34
CA LEU A 23 4.33 16.57 -4.41
C LEU A 23 3.62 17.90 -4.13
N LYS A 24 2.74 18.38 -5.03
CA LYS A 24 1.92 19.58 -4.75
C LYS A 24 1.04 19.43 -3.50
N HIS A 25 0.72 18.20 -3.10
CA HIS A 25 -0.11 17.91 -1.92
C HIS A 25 0.72 17.57 -0.68
N GLN A 26 2.06 17.53 -0.76
CA GLN A 26 2.89 17.19 0.38
C GLN A 26 2.82 18.30 1.43
N ASN A 27 2.45 17.95 2.67
CA ASN A 27 2.44 18.93 3.73
C ASN A 27 3.88 19.44 4.03
N PRO A 28 4.11 20.76 4.07
CA PRO A 28 5.44 21.32 4.23
C PRO A 28 6.00 21.19 5.65
N VAL A 29 5.22 20.77 6.64
CA VAL A 29 5.68 20.58 8.03
C VAL A 29 5.83 19.10 8.35
N THR A 30 4.76 18.32 8.16
CA THR A 30 4.75 16.89 8.51
C THR A 30 5.34 15.99 7.43
N GLY A 31 5.34 16.43 6.17
CA GLY A 31 5.70 15.60 5.02
C GLY A 31 4.59 14.66 4.54
N LEU A 32 3.44 14.62 5.21
CA LEU A 32 2.34 13.71 4.89
C LEU A 32 1.48 14.22 3.72
N PHE A 33 0.92 13.28 2.96
CA PHE A 33 -0.11 13.51 1.97
C PHE A 33 -1.51 13.34 2.58
N PRO A 34 -2.42 14.30 2.39
CA PRO A 34 -3.84 14.10 2.65
C PRO A 34 -4.46 13.18 1.58
N ALA A 35 -5.56 12.51 1.91
CA ALA A 35 -6.30 11.68 0.95
C ALA A 35 -6.97 12.51 -0.15
N SER A 36 -7.42 13.72 0.17
CA SER A 36 -7.95 14.65 -0.82
C SER A 36 -7.79 16.11 -0.37
N GLU A 37 -8.14 17.06 -1.23
CA GLU A 37 -8.11 18.49 -0.87
C GLU A 37 -9.07 18.85 0.27
N THR A 38 -10.14 18.07 0.46
CA THR A 38 -11.14 18.27 1.50
C THR A 38 -10.96 17.34 2.71
N ASN A 39 -10.21 16.24 2.53
CA ASN A 39 -9.98 15.25 3.57
C ASN A 39 -8.50 15.28 4.00
N ASN A 40 -8.23 15.85 5.17
CA ASN A 40 -6.89 15.96 5.73
C ASN A 40 -6.39 14.67 6.41
N HIS A 41 -7.05 13.54 6.24
CA HIS A 41 -6.56 12.26 6.74
C HIS A 41 -5.43 11.74 5.83
N ALA A 42 -4.36 11.25 6.45
CA ALA A 42 -3.18 10.69 5.83
C ALA A 42 -3.10 9.22 6.22
N TRP A 43 -3.49 8.34 5.30
CA TRP A 43 -3.33 6.90 5.44
C TRP A 43 -1.88 6.49 5.27
N VAL A 44 -1.38 5.61 6.14
CA VAL A 44 0.00 5.12 6.09
C VAL A 44 0.27 4.49 4.72
N ARG A 45 -0.61 3.58 4.28
CA ARG A 45 -0.47 2.84 3.02
C ARG A 45 -0.40 3.76 1.80
N ASP A 46 -1.35 4.66 1.67
CA ASP A 46 -1.46 5.61 0.56
C ASP A 46 -0.25 6.55 0.50
N ASN A 47 0.21 7.02 1.66
CA ASN A 47 1.41 7.84 1.77
C ASN A 47 2.67 7.08 1.31
N VAL A 48 2.81 5.82 1.74
CA VAL A 48 3.93 4.97 1.37
C VAL A 48 3.92 4.64 -0.13
N TYR A 49 2.78 4.23 -0.70
CA TYR A 49 2.69 4.01 -2.16
C TYR A 49 2.95 5.28 -2.98
N SER A 50 2.44 6.43 -2.53
CA SER A 50 2.67 7.71 -3.21
C SER A 50 4.15 8.11 -3.21
N ILE A 51 4.85 7.89 -2.09
CA ILE A 51 6.28 8.26 -2.00
C ILE A 51 7.20 7.32 -2.77
N MET A 52 6.79 6.06 -3.02
CA MET A 52 7.55 5.14 -3.87
C MET A 52 7.78 5.70 -5.27
N ALA A 53 6.78 6.37 -5.87
CA ALA A 53 6.92 6.97 -7.19
C ALA A 53 7.98 8.10 -7.20
N VAL A 54 8.00 8.92 -6.14
CA VAL A 54 8.99 9.99 -5.94
C VAL A 54 10.40 9.40 -5.74
N TRP A 55 10.50 8.36 -4.91
CA TRP A 55 11.75 7.67 -4.63
C TRP A 55 12.33 6.98 -5.87
N GLY A 56 11.51 6.27 -6.65
CA GLY A 56 11.92 5.65 -7.91
C GLY A 56 12.47 6.67 -8.91
N LEU A 57 11.83 7.84 -9.02
CA LEU A 57 12.32 8.94 -9.84
C LEU A 57 13.64 9.52 -9.32
N ALA A 58 13.77 9.68 -8.00
CA ALA A 58 15.00 10.15 -7.36
C ALA A 58 16.19 9.23 -7.67
N LEU A 59 15.99 7.92 -7.57
CA LEU A 59 16.99 6.90 -7.93
C LEU A 59 17.34 6.93 -9.42
N ALA A 60 16.35 7.13 -10.29
CA ALA A 60 16.57 7.24 -11.73
C ALA A 60 17.44 8.46 -12.08
N TYR A 61 17.16 9.62 -11.47
CA TYR A 61 18.04 10.78 -11.59
C TYR A 61 19.43 10.50 -11.05
N ARG A 62 19.55 9.90 -9.86
CA ARG A 62 20.86 9.58 -9.24
C ARG A 62 21.72 8.70 -10.15
N LYS A 63 21.12 7.72 -10.81
CA LYS A 63 21.80 6.81 -11.75
C LYS A 63 22.24 7.49 -13.04
N THR A 64 21.55 8.56 -13.45
CA THR A 64 21.76 9.24 -14.75
C THR A 64 22.32 10.65 -14.61
N ALA A 65 22.77 11.03 -13.40
CA ALA A 65 23.21 12.38 -13.06
C ALA A 65 24.52 12.77 -13.75
N ASP A 66 24.43 13.10 -15.03
CA ASP A 66 25.53 13.61 -15.87
C ASP A 66 25.78 15.11 -15.62
N LEU A 67 24.80 15.82 -15.03
CA LEU A 67 24.80 17.27 -14.82
C LEU A 67 24.48 17.61 -13.34
N ASP A 68 25.02 18.74 -12.86
CA ASP A 68 24.77 19.22 -11.50
C ASP A 68 23.28 19.53 -11.26
N GLU A 69 22.54 19.97 -12.28
CA GLU A 69 21.08 20.18 -12.20
C GLU A 69 20.32 18.88 -11.86
N ASP A 70 20.74 17.76 -12.44
CA ASP A 70 20.06 16.48 -12.25
C ASP A 70 20.35 15.92 -10.85
N ARG A 71 21.54 16.22 -10.30
CA ARG A 71 21.89 15.96 -8.90
C ARG A 71 21.04 16.78 -7.93
N ALA A 72 20.85 18.07 -8.22
CA ALA A 72 20.01 18.94 -7.41
C ALA A 72 18.55 18.45 -7.37
N LYS A 73 17.97 18.09 -8.52
CA LYS A 73 16.63 17.50 -8.60
C LYS A 73 16.53 16.19 -7.82
N SER A 74 17.50 15.30 -7.98
CA SER A 74 17.57 14.04 -7.22
C SER A 74 17.54 14.32 -5.73
N PHE A 75 18.39 15.23 -5.25
CA PHE A 75 18.45 15.61 -3.84
C PHE A 75 17.11 16.14 -3.31
N GLU A 76 16.46 17.06 -4.03
CA GLU A 76 15.15 17.59 -3.63
C GLU A 76 14.09 16.48 -3.50
N LEU A 77 14.03 15.56 -4.46
CA LEU A 77 13.13 14.41 -4.39
C LEU A 77 13.45 13.51 -3.19
N GLU A 78 14.72 13.23 -2.93
CA GLU A 78 15.15 12.44 -1.78
C GLU A 78 14.74 13.09 -0.46
N GLN A 79 14.88 14.42 -0.33
CA GLN A 79 14.44 15.12 0.86
C GLN A 79 12.91 15.04 1.05
N SER A 80 12.13 15.09 -0.03
CA SER A 80 10.68 14.85 0.03
C SER A 80 10.35 13.44 0.52
N VAL A 81 11.10 12.42 0.07
CA VAL A 81 10.97 11.03 0.54
C VAL A 81 11.29 10.91 2.03
N VAL A 82 12.44 11.44 2.44
CA VAL A 82 12.88 11.44 3.85
C VAL A 82 11.83 12.10 4.74
N LYS A 83 11.31 13.25 4.30
CA LYS A 83 10.32 14.02 5.06
C LYS A 83 9.03 13.24 5.32
N LEU A 84 8.49 12.56 4.30
CA LEU A 84 7.27 11.77 4.46
C LEU A 84 7.49 10.56 5.36
N MET A 85 8.55 9.77 5.10
CA MET A 85 8.82 8.55 5.87
C MET A 85 9.11 8.86 7.35
N ARG A 86 9.78 9.98 7.63
CA ARG A 86 9.95 10.50 9.00
C ARG A 86 8.67 11.06 9.59
N GLY A 87 7.82 11.69 8.77
CA GLY A 87 6.48 12.12 9.16
C GLY A 87 5.66 10.96 9.71
N LEU A 88 5.61 9.84 8.98
CA LEU A 88 4.93 8.61 9.41
C LEU A 88 5.58 8.00 10.67
N LEU A 89 6.92 7.94 10.73
CA LEU A 89 7.64 7.48 11.93
C LEU A 89 7.19 8.25 13.17
N ARG A 90 7.18 9.59 13.08
CA ARG A 90 6.76 10.46 14.18
C ARG A 90 5.30 10.20 14.58
N CYS A 91 4.41 9.96 13.62
CA CYS A 91 3.01 9.64 13.90
C CYS A 91 2.88 8.34 14.69
N MET A 92 3.61 7.30 14.30
CA MET A 92 3.63 6.01 14.99
C MET A 92 4.28 6.14 16.38
N MET A 93 5.38 6.87 16.52
CA MET A 93 6.07 7.09 17.79
C MET A 93 5.20 7.81 18.83
N MET A 94 4.30 8.71 18.41
CA MET A 94 3.33 9.33 19.32
C MET A 94 2.35 8.31 19.94
N GLN A 95 2.24 7.12 19.37
CA GLN A 95 1.43 6.01 19.87
C GLN A 95 2.25 4.90 20.55
N VAL A 96 3.49 5.17 20.99
CA VAL A 96 4.38 4.17 21.61
C VAL A 96 3.72 3.41 22.78
N ASN A 97 2.86 4.06 23.56
CA ASN A 97 2.14 3.41 24.66
C ASN A 97 1.19 2.29 24.17
N LYS A 98 0.63 2.43 22.96
CA LYS A 98 -0.22 1.42 22.33
C LYS A 98 0.62 0.25 21.84
N LEU A 99 1.74 0.56 21.18
CA LEU A 99 2.71 -0.42 20.71
C LEU A 99 3.19 -1.35 21.84
N GLU A 100 3.57 -0.79 22.99
CA GLU A 100 3.99 -1.58 24.16
C GLU A 100 2.87 -2.48 24.71
N LYS A 101 1.63 -1.99 24.76
CA LYS A 101 0.49 -2.80 25.21
C LYS A 101 0.19 -3.93 24.24
N PHE A 102 0.25 -3.66 22.94
CA PHE A 102 -0.11 -4.62 21.90
C PHE A 102 0.77 -5.88 21.91
N LYS A 103 2.06 -5.77 22.29
CA LYS A 103 2.97 -6.92 22.45
C LYS A 103 2.40 -8.02 23.34
N TYR A 104 1.58 -7.64 24.32
CA TYR A 104 0.94 -8.56 25.24
C TYR A 104 -0.53 -8.82 24.91
N SER A 105 -1.28 -7.77 24.52
CA SER A 105 -2.72 -7.89 24.36
C SER A 105 -3.16 -8.40 22.98
N GLN A 106 -2.43 -8.04 21.92
CA GLN A 106 -2.81 -8.25 20.52
C GLN A 106 -4.26 -7.83 20.21
N ASN A 107 -4.80 -6.90 20.99
CA ASN A 107 -6.20 -6.47 20.89
C ASN A 107 -6.32 -5.30 19.90
N LYS A 108 -7.37 -5.29 19.09
CA LYS A 108 -7.69 -4.21 18.15
C LYS A 108 -7.72 -2.82 18.78
N THR A 109 -8.09 -2.68 20.06
CA THR A 109 -8.11 -1.38 20.75
C THR A 109 -6.71 -0.84 21.07
N ASP A 110 -5.74 -1.74 21.23
CA ASP A 110 -4.34 -1.40 21.49
C ASP A 110 -3.51 -1.29 20.20
N ALA A 111 -4.12 -1.51 19.03
CA ALA A 111 -3.45 -1.42 17.75
C ALA A 111 -3.05 0.02 17.40
N LEU A 112 -1.98 0.19 16.61
CA LEU A 112 -1.64 1.49 16.06
C LEU A 112 -2.74 1.97 15.11
N HIS A 113 -2.98 3.28 15.08
CA HIS A 113 -3.83 3.86 14.04
C HIS A 113 -3.15 3.78 12.69
N ALA A 114 -3.89 3.42 11.64
CA ALA A 114 -3.38 3.36 10.27
C ALA A 114 -3.61 4.65 9.46
N LYS A 115 -4.24 5.68 10.07
CA LYS A 115 -4.38 7.02 9.49
C LYS A 115 -4.21 8.14 10.51
N TYR A 116 -3.69 9.27 10.05
CA TYR A 116 -3.32 10.43 10.87
C TYR A 116 -3.81 11.74 10.27
N CYS A 117 -3.78 12.83 11.02
CA CYS A 117 -4.02 14.16 10.47
C CYS A 117 -2.79 14.59 9.70
N SER A 118 -2.92 14.86 8.40
CA SER A 118 -1.80 15.31 7.54
C SER A 118 -1.15 16.60 8.03
N LEU A 119 -1.89 17.44 8.77
CA LEU A 119 -1.39 18.72 9.29
C LEU A 119 -0.64 18.60 10.63
N THR A 120 -1.05 17.65 11.49
CA THR A 120 -0.55 17.57 12.87
C THR A 120 0.16 16.26 13.22
N GLY A 121 -0.05 15.21 12.42
CA GLY A 121 0.39 13.84 12.67
C GLY A 121 -0.38 13.11 13.77
N LYS A 122 -1.40 13.72 14.37
CA LYS A 122 -2.19 13.12 15.45
C LYS A 122 -3.27 12.17 14.92
N THR A 123 -3.79 11.32 15.79
CA THR A 123 -4.95 10.46 15.54
C THR A 123 -6.17 11.30 15.16
N VAL A 124 -6.91 10.88 14.12
CA VAL A 124 -8.08 11.63 13.59
C VAL A 124 -9.43 11.07 14.05
N VAL A 125 -9.45 9.84 14.54
CA VAL A 125 -10.64 9.15 15.06
C VAL A 125 -10.28 8.39 16.32
N GLY A 126 -11.26 7.98 17.13
CA GLY A 126 -11.06 7.18 18.34
C GLY A 126 -10.77 5.69 18.06
N ASP A 127 -10.27 4.97 19.06
CA ASP A 127 -9.83 3.56 18.96
C ASP A 127 -10.93 2.57 18.54
N THR A 128 -12.20 2.90 18.81
CA THR A 128 -13.35 2.04 18.51
C THR A 128 -14.16 2.51 17.30
N GLN A 129 -13.76 3.62 16.67
CA GLN A 129 -14.55 4.27 15.63
C GLN A 129 -14.18 3.81 14.21
N TRP A 130 -13.08 3.09 14.05
CA TRP A 130 -12.56 2.68 12.75
C TRP A 130 -11.65 1.45 12.87
N GLY A 131 -11.52 0.68 11.80
CA GLY A 131 -10.72 -0.54 11.74
C GLY A 131 -9.21 -0.27 11.75
N HIS A 132 -8.67 0.13 12.91
CA HIS A 132 -7.27 0.58 13.05
C HIS A 132 -6.23 -0.52 12.91
N LEU A 133 -6.55 -1.73 13.37
CA LEU A 133 -5.66 -2.88 13.30
C LEU A 133 -5.50 -3.30 11.83
N GLN A 134 -4.50 -2.71 11.18
CA GLN A 134 -4.11 -2.95 9.79
C GLN A 134 -2.63 -3.28 9.77
N ILE A 135 -2.33 -4.58 9.77
CA ILE A 135 -0.96 -5.08 9.86
C ILE A 135 -0.23 -4.82 8.54
N ASP A 136 -0.95 -4.89 7.41
CA ASP A 136 -0.44 -4.57 6.08
C ASP A 136 0.18 -3.16 6.03
N ALA A 137 -0.48 -2.16 6.61
CA ALA A 137 -0.03 -0.76 6.56
C ALA A 137 1.31 -0.55 7.30
N THR A 138 1.44 -1.13 8.50
CA THR A 138 2.69 -1.07 9.28
C THR A 138 3.80 -1.88 8.62
N SER A 139 3.45 -3.05 8.08
CA SER A 139 4.39 -3.92 7.37
C SER A 139 4.92 -3.27 6.10
N LEU A 140 4.05 -2.64 5.30
CA LEU A 140 4.44 -1.91 4.10
C LEU A 140 5.39 -0.74 4.44
N TYR A 141 5.12 -0.03 5.54
CA TYR A 141 6.04 1.01 6.03
C TYR A 141 7.42 0.44 6.36
N LEU A 142 7.50 -0.69 7.08
CA LEU A 142 8.77 -1.33 7.43
C LEU A 142 9.51 -1.88 6.21
N LEU A 143 8.80 -2.52 5.29
CA LEU A 143 9.36 -2.99 4.01
C LEU A 143 9.99 -1.82 3.25
N MET A 144 9.28 -0.70 3.13
CA MET A 144 9.81 0.46 2.42
C MET A 144 10.88 1.21 3.19
N LEU A 145 10.81 1.25 4.52
CA LEU A 145 11.89 1.76 5.36
C LEU A 145 13.19 1.00 5.07
N ALA A 146 13.11 -0.33 4.99
CA ALA A 146 14.26 -1.17 4.68
C ALA A 146 14.83 -0.87 3.29
N GLN A 147 13.99 -0.88 2.24
CA GLN A 147 14.41 -0.64 0.86
C GLN A 147 14.97 0.78 0.64
N ILE A 148 14.34 1.80 1.23
CA ILE A 148 14.80 3.19 1.14
C ILE A 148 16.13 3.36 1.87
N THR A 149 16.30 2.74 3.04
CA THR A 149 17.56 2.77 3.80
C THR A 149 18.68 2.05 3.05
N ALA A 150 18.40 0.88 2.47
CA ALA A 150 19.34 0.15 1.64
C ALA A 150 19.76 0.94 0.38
N SER A 151 18.88 1.81 -0.13
CA SER A 151 19.23 2.73 -1.23
C SER A 151 20.13 3.90 -0.82
N GLY A 152 20.48 4.02 0.47
CA GLY A 152 21.37 5.05 1.01
C GLY A 152 20.68 6.30 1.55
N LEU A 153 19.34 6.31 1.64
CA LEU A 153 18.60 7.40 2.28
C LEU A 153 18.50 7.15 3.78
N GLN A 154 18.96 8.12 4.57
CA GLN A 154 18.86 8.02 6.03
C GLN A 154 17.47 8.47 6.48
N ILE A 155 16.65 7.53 6.97
CA ILE A 155 15.33 7.82 7.54
C ILE A 155 15.38 7.88 9.07
N VAL A 156 16.19 7.02 9.70
CA VAL A 156 16.31 6.88 11.15
C VAL A 156 17.57 7.62 11.64
N TYR A 157 17.43 8.43 12.68
CA TYR A 157 18.46 9.37 13.15
C TYR A 157 18.98 9.09 14.56
N THR A 158 18.21 8.41 15.40
CA THR A 158 18.56 8.17 16.81
C THR A 158 18.36 6.72 17.21
N LEU A 159 19.07 6.28 18.26
CA LEU A 159 18.92 4.91 18.79
C LEU A 159 17.53 4.67 19.41
N ASP A 160 16.86 5.72 19.88
CA ASP A 160 15.47 5.63 20.35
C ASP A 160 14.53 5.30 19.18
N GLU A 161 14.75 5.93 18.02
CA GLU A 161 14.02 5.61 16.79
C GLU A 161 14.33 4.18 16.31
N VAL A 162 15.59 3.70 16.42
CA VAL A 162 15.95 2.29 16.14
C VAL A 162 15.17 1.34 17.05
N SER A 163 15.17 1.62 18.37
CA SER A 163 14.45 0.80 19.36
C SER A 163 12.95 0.79 19.08
N PHE A 164 12.39 1.91 18.63
CA PHE A 164 10.99 1.98 18.21
C PHE A 164 10.72 1.12 16.97
N VAL A 165 11.59 1.15 15.95
CA VAL A 165 11.47 0.30 14.75
C VAL A 165 11.58 -1.18 15.14
N GLN A 166 12.48 -1.55 16.04
CA GLN A 166 12.55 -2.91 16.59
C GLN A 166 11.24 -3.31 17.28
N ASN A 167 10.56 -2.38 17.96
CA ASN A 167 9.24 -2.64 18.54
C ASN A 167 8.13 -2.78 17.49
N LEU A 168 8.24 -2.11 16.33
CA LEU A 168 7.34 -2.33 15.21
C LEU A 168 7.54 -3.73 14.59
N VAL A 169 8.75 -4.29 14.62
CA VAL A 169 8.99 -5.68 14.21
C VAL A 169 8.21 -6.63 15.12
N PHE A 170 8.29 -6.47 16.44
CA PHE A 170 7.51 -7.26 17.40
C PHE A 170 5.99 -7.06 17.23
N TYR A 171 5.56 -5.95 16.65
CA TYR A 171 4.15 -5.70 16.38
C TYR A 171 3.62 -6.52 15.18
N ILE A 172 4.46 -6.73 14.16
CA ILE A 172 4.06 -7.46 12.94
C ILE A 172 4.44 -8.95 12.96
N GLU A 173 5.32 -9.39 13.87
CA GLU A 173 5.76 -10.79 13.92
C GLU A 173 4.62 -11.78 14.14
N SER A 174 3.58 -11.40 14.88
CA SER A 174 2.41 -12.23 15.13
C SER A 174 1.36 -12.23 14.01
N ALA A 175 1.64 -11.64 12.84
CA ALA A 175 0.68 -11.46 11.75
C ALA A 175 -0.05 -12.75 11.33
N TYR A 176 0.66 -13.88 11.28
CA TYR A 176 0.09 -15.19 10.90
C TYR A 176 -1.02 -15.70 11.83
N ARG A 177 -1.16 -15.12 13.02
CA ARG A 177 -2.15 -15.51 14.02
C ARG A 177 -2.96 -14.35 14.59
N THR A 178 -2.76 -13.13 14.10
CA THR A 178 -3.47 -11.93 14.55
C THR A 178 -4.44 -11.47 13.47
N PRO A 179 -5.75 -11.72 13.64
CA PRO A 179 -6.78 -11.22 12.73
C PRO A 179 -6.80 -9.69 12.69
N ASP A 180 -6.90 -9.10 11.50
CA ASP A 180 -6.86 -7.66 11.27
C ASP A 180 -8.00 -7.20 10.34
N TYR A 181 -8.10 -5.90 10.08
CA TYR A 181 -9.13 -5.31 9.22
C TYR A 181 -8.81 -5.39 7.72
N GLY A 182 -7.61 -5.87 7.39
CA GLY A 182 -7.09 -5.97 6.02
C GLY A 182 -6.96 -4.62 5.32
N ILE A 183 -6.51 -4.67 4.06
CA ILE A 183 -6.26 -3.47 3.25
C ILE A 183 -7.50 -2.60 3.04
N TRP A 184 -8.69 -3.21 3.08
CA TRP A 184 -9.97 -2.54 2.87
C TRP A 184 -10.63 -2.00 4.13
N GLU A 185 -9.99 -2.16 5.29
CA GLU A 185 -10.44 -1.55 6.56
C GLU A 185 -11.75 -2.13 7.11
N ARG A 186 -12.18 -3.29 6.60
CA ARG A 186 -13.48 -3.92 6.90
C ARG A 186 -13.37 -5.14 7.80
N GLY A 187 -12.25 -5.86 7.74
CA GLY A 187 -12.12 -7.19 8.31
C GLY A 187 -12.90 -8.16 7.44
N ASP A 188 -14.01 -8.67 7.93
CA ASP A 188 -14.86 -9.61 7.20
C ASP A 188 -15.64 -8.96 6.03
N LYS A 189 -16.11 -9.79 5.11
CA LYS A 189 -16.84 -9.38 3.90
C LYS A 189 -18.14 -8.62 4.19
N THR A 190 -18.77 -8.88 5.34
CA THR A 190 -19.99 -8.18 5.75
C THR A 190 -19.72 -6.86 6.45
N ASN A 191 -18.46 -6.45 6.67
CA ASN A 191 -18.12 -5.15 7.27
C ASN A 191 -18.79 -4.87 8.63
N HIS A 192 -19.07 -5.91 9.42
CA HIS A 192 -19.57 -5.75 10.80
C HIS A 192 -18.45 -5.46 11.81
N GLY A 193 -17.23 -5.25 11.31
CA GLY A 193 -16.08 -4.90 12.12
C GLY A 193 -15.43 -6.10 12.81
N TYR A 194 -15.61 -7.31 12.26
CA TYR A 194 -14.94 -8.53 12.71
C TYR A 194 -13.60 -8.69 11.97
N PRO A 195 -12.46 -8.63 12.67
CA PRO A 195 -11.16 -8.87 12.05
C PRO A 195 -11.03 -10.33 11.58
N GLU A 196 -10.34 -10.53 10.47
CA GLU A 196 -10.03 -11.86 9.92
C GLU A 196 -8.54 -12.00 9.66
N LEU A 197 -8.03 -13.23 9.55
CA LEU A 197 -6.70 -13.43 9.00
C LEU A 197 -6.75 -13.13 7.50
N ASN A 198 -6.06 -12.07 7.10
CA ASN A 198 -5.97 -11.60 5.72
C ASN A 198 -4.60 -11.99 5.14
N SER A 199 -4.62 -12.79 4.06
CA SER A 199 -3.42 -13.25 3.37
C SER A 199 -2.56 -12.08 2.89
N SER A 200 -3.18 -11.01 2.37
CA SER A 200 -2.45 -9.79 1.99
C SER A 200 -1.68 -9.16 3.15
N SER A 201 -2.25 -9.11 4.36
CA SER A 201 -1.54 -8.62 5.55
C SER A 201 -0.38 -9.52 5.95
N ILE A 202 -0.59 -10.84 5.94
CA ILE A 202 0.45 -11.83 6.31
C ILE A 202 1.61 -11.80 5.31
N GLY A 203 1.32 -11.72 4.01
CA GLY A 203 2.34 -11.63 2.95
C GLY A 203 3.17 -10.36 3.06
N MET A 204 2.52 -9.22 3.31
CA MET A 204 3.23 -7.96 3.53
C MET A 204 4.11 -8.02 4.78
N ALA A 205 3.62 -8.61 5.87
CA ALA A 205 4.39 -8.81 7.10
C ALA A 205 5.61 -9.70 6.87
N LYS A 206 5.45 -10.84 6.18
CA LYS A 206 6.55 -11.73 5.81
C LYS A 206 7.65 -10.97 5.06
N ALA A 207 7.30 -10.26 4.00
CA ALA A 207 8.27 -9.50 3.20
C ALA A 207 8.98 -8.41 4.02
N ALA A 208 8.25 -7.73 4.90
CA ALA A 208 8.82 -6.72 5.79
C ALA A 208 9.83 -7.31 6.79
N LEU A 209 9.47 -8.45 7.40
CA LEU A 209 10.32 -9.20 8.33
C LEU A 209 11.61 -9.66 7.64
N GLU A 210 11.51 -10.20 6.43
CA GLU A 210 12.69 -10.63 5.66
C GLU A 210 13.56 -9.45 5.22
N ALA A 211 12.96 -8.34 4.78
CA ALA A 211 13.69 -7.18 4.29
C ALA A 211 14.43 -6.39 5.38
N ILE A 212 13.87 -6.33 6.60
CA ILE A 212 14.44 -5.54 7.70
C ILE A 212 15.44 -6.32 8.54
N ASN A 213 15.45 -7.65 8.46
CA ASN A 213 16.35 -8.48 9.25
C ASN A 213 17.82 -8.16 8.94
N GLU A 214 18.62 -7.97 10.00
CA GLU A 214 20.04 -7.62 9.94
C GLU A 214 20.34 -6.30 9.22
N LEU A 215 19.32 -5.46 8.98
CA LEU A 215 19.51 -4.15 8.37
C LEU A 215 19.98 -3.13 9.41
N ASP A 216 21.06 -2.41 9.07
CA ASP A 216 21.50 -1.23 9.81
C ASP A 216 20.67 0.00 9.42
N LEU A 217 19.87 0.51 10.34
CA LEU A 217 18.97 1.65 10.10
C LEU A 217 19.72 2.99 9.91
N PHE A 218 20.99 3.07 10.28
CA PHE A 218 21.86 4.21 9.96
C PHE A 218 22.63 4.03 8.64
N GLY A 219 22.34 2.95 7.90
CA GLY A 219 23.02 2.61 6.66
C GLY A 219 24.51 2.35 6.89
N SER A 220 25.36 2.87 6.00
CA SER A 220 26.82 2.65 6.07
C SER A 220 27.53 3.31 7.27
N ARG A 221 26.81 4.07 8.10
CA ARG A 221 27.36 4.82 9.24
C ARG A 221 27.01 4.21 10.59
N GLY A 222 26.25 3.13 10.62
CA GLY A 222 25.80 2.54 11.88
C GLY A 222 26.77 1.53 12.48
N GLY A 223 26.27 0.81 13.47
CA GLY A 223 26.99 -0.21 14.21
C GLY A 223 26.03 -1.20 14.86
N PRO A 224 26.52 -2.10 15.73
CA PRO A 224 25.70 -3.20 16.27
C PRO A 224 24.40 -2.75 16.96
N HIS A 225 24.36 -1.53 17.49
CA HIS A 225 23.18 -0.98 18.19
C HIS A 225 22.11 -0.40 17.25
N SER A 226 22.40 -0.21 15.97
CA SER A 226 21.44 0.28 14.97
C SER A 226 20.92 -0.80 14.02
N VAL A 227 21.32 -2.06 14.27
CA VAL A 227 20.86 -3.23 13.52
C VAL A 227 19.54 -3.75 14.09
N VAL A 228 18.59 -4.02 13.21
CA VAL A 228 17.30 -4.64 13.58
C VAL A 228 17.42 -6.16 13.45
N HIS A 229 16.81 -6.87 14.39
CA HIS A 229 16.82 -8.33 14.42
C HIS A 229 15.40 -8.88 14.35
N VAL A 230 15.24 -9.92 13.53
CA VAL A 230 13.99 -10.65 13.36
C VAL A 230 14.24 -12.12 13.68
N LEU A 231 13.30 -12.76 14.39
CA LEU A 231 13.35 -14.21 14.61
C LEU A 231 12.98 -14.93 13.30
N PRO A 232 13.86 -15.79 12.75
CA PRO A 232 13.59 -16.46 11.47
C PRO A 232 12.32 -17.32 11.46
N ASP A 233 11.95 -17.88 12.61
CA ASP A 233 10.76 -18.72 12.76
C ASP A 233 9.47 -17.97 12.42
N GLU A 234 9.37 -16.68 12.73
CA GLU A 234 8.15 -15.89 12.51
C GLU A 234 7.88 -15.69 11.01
N ALA A 235 8.91 -15.44 10.20
CA ALA A 235 8.78 -15.38 8.74
C ALA A 235 8.39 -16.74 8.14
N GLN A 236 8.92 -17.84 8.68
CA GLN A 236 8.57 -19.21 8.26
C GLN A 236 7.11 -19.57 8.61
N GLN A 237 6.60 -19.13 9.77
CA GLN A 237 5.18 -19.30 10.11
C GLN A 237 4.27 -18.55 9.13
N CYS A 238 4.61 -17.29 8.81
CA CYS A 238 3.89 -16.52 7.78
C CYS A 238 3.90 -17.25 6.42
N GLN A 239 5.04 -17.78 6.00
CA GLN A 239 5.15 -18.57 4.76
C GLN A 239 4.24 -19.80 4.77
N ALA A 240 4.26 -20.58 5.86
CA ALA A 240 3.46 -21.80 5.97
C ALA A 240 1.96 -21.50 5.91
N ILE A 241 1.51 -20.44 6.59
CA ILE A 241 0.11 -20.02 6.54
C ILE A 241 -0.27 -19.50 5.15
N LEU A 242 0.55 -18.68 4.51
CA LEU A 242 0.31 -18.19 3.15
C LEU A 242 0.16 -19.32 2.13
N HIS A 243 1.03 -20.33 2.19
CA HIS A 243 0.97 -21.50 1.31
C HIS A 243 -0.36 -22.27 1.47
N SER A 244 -0.89 -22.32 2.69
CA SER A 244 -2.17 -22.98 2.99
C SER A 244 -3.41 -22.14 2.66
N MET A 245 -3.29 -20.81 2.72
CA MET A 245 -4.43 -19.91 2.53
C MET A 245 -4.63 -19.54 1.07
N LEU A 246 -3.57 -19.29 0.31
CA LEU A 246 -3.68 -18.88 -1.09
C LEU A 246 -4.39 -19.96 -1.92
N PRO A 247 -5.29 -19.57 -2.85
CA PRO A 247 -5.54 -18.20 -3.35
C PRO A 247 -6.54 -17.38 -2.52
N ARG A 248 -6.99 -17.86 -1.36
CA ARG A 248 -7.98 -17.17 -0.52
C ARG A 248 -7.36 -15.97 0.20
N GLU A 249 -8.11 -14.88 0.29
CA GLU A 249 -7.69 -13.71 1.08
C GLU A 249 -8.00 -13.90 2.55
N SER A 250 -9.24 -14.29 2.89
CA SER A 250 -9.65 -14.47 4.28
C SER A 250 -10.77 -15.49 4.39
N ASN A 251 -11.22 -15.84 5.60
CA ASN A 251 -12.29 -16.82 5.78
C ASN A 251 -13.57 -16.48 4.99
N SER A 252 -13.95 -15.19 4.96
CA SER A 252 -15.11 -14.71 4.21
C SER A 252 -14.83 -14.26 2.77
N LYS A 253 -13.56 -14.01 2.40
CA LYS A 253 -13.16 -13.53 1.07
C LYS A 253 -12.42 -14.61 0.29
N GLU A 254 -13.13 -15.21 -0.65
CA GLU A 254 -12.67 -16.34 -1.46
C GLU A 254 -11.48 -16.00 -2.36
N ILE A 255 -11.41 -14.74 -2.81
CA ILE A 255 -10.35 -14.17 -3.63
C ILE A 255 -10.37 -12.65 -3.45
N ASP A 256 -9.22 -11.99 -3.50
CA ASP A 256 -9.09 -10.54 -3.42
C ASP A 256 -7.95 -10.05 -4.32
N ALA A 257 -8.13 -8.90 -4.97
CA ALA A 257 -7.13 -8.29 -5.83
C ALA A 257 -5.94 -7.72 -5.03
N ALA A 258 -6.10 -7.47 -3.73
CA ALA A 258 -5.03 -7.08 -2.81
C ALA A 258 -3.87 -8.07 -2.79
N LEU A 259 -4.14 -9.36 -3.06
CA LEU A 259 -3.12 -10.40 -3.15
C LEU A 259 -2.04 -10.08 -4.19
N LEU A 260 -2.34 -9.28 -5.24
CA LEU A 260 -1.33 -8.85 -6.21
C LEU A 260 -0.15 -8.09 -5.57
N SER A 261 -0.40 -7.39 -4.45
CA SER A 261 0.62 -6.66 -3.71
C SER A 261 1.63 -7.57 -2.99
N ILE A 262 1.26 -8.82 -2.72
CA ILE A 262 2.13 -9.82 -2.09
C ILE A 262 2.73 -10.81 -3.07
N LEU A 263 2.05 -11.09 -4.18
CA LEU A 263 2.55 -11.98 -5.23
C LEU A 263 3.68 -11.32 -6.03
N SER A 264 3.64 -10.00 -6.18
CA SER A 264 4.57 -9.22 -6.98
C SER A 264 5.05 -7.99 -6.20
N PHE A 265 5.32 -6.87 -6.89
CA PHE A 265 5.70 -5.63 -6.24
C PHE A 265 4.55 -5.08 -5.37
N PRO A 266 4.83 -4.62 -4.14
CA PRO A 266 6.17 -4.43 -3.57
C PRO A 266 6.74 -5.62 -2.79
N ALA A 267 5.93 -6.61 -2.39
CA ALA A 267 6.35 -7.55 -1.34
C ALA A 267 7.11 -8.78 -1.84
N PHE A 268 6.74 -9.35 -2.99
CA PHE A 268 7.30 -10.62 -3.50
C PHE A 268 7.35 -11.72 -2.44
N ALA A 269 6.29 -11.85 -1.65
CA ALA A 269 6.26 -12.66 -0.45
C ALA A 269 6.06 -14.16 -0.70
N VAL A 270 5.69 -14.58 -1.91
CA VAL A 270 5.37 -15.98 -2.23
C VAL A 270 6.42 -16.54 -3.18
N ASP A 271 6.96 -17.72 -2.86
CA ASP A 271 8.06 -18.33 -3.62
C ASP A 271 7.59 -19.43 -4.61
N ASP A 272 6.47 -20.12 -4.32
CA ASP A 272 5.97 -21.20 -5.19
C ASP A 272 5.29 -20.62 -6.43
N THR A 273 5.96 -20.72 -7.58
CA THR A 273 5.48 -20.18 -8.86
C THR A 273 4.12 -20.73 -9.26
N ARG A 274 3.78 -21.97 -8.88
CA ARG A 274 2.47 -22.56 -9.19
C ARG A 274 1.35 -21.82 -8.46
N ILE A 275 1.54 -21.57 -7.16
CA ILE A 275 0.56 -20.81 -6.36
C ILE A 275 0.43 -19.37 -6.87
N ILE A 276 1.55 -18.75 -7.24
CA ILE A 276 1.54 -17.40 -7.82
C ILE A 276 0.71 -17.36 -9.10
N GLU A 277 0.96 -18.28 -10.03
CA GLU A 277 0.25 -18.37 -11.31
C GLU A 277 -1.23 -18.71 -11.11
N GLU A 278 -1.55 -19.70 -10.28
CA GLU A 278 -2.92 -20.10 -9.96
C GLU A 278 -3.72 -18.95 -9.33
N THR A 279 -3.14 -18.26 -8.33
CA THR A 279 -3.79 -17.13 -7.66
C THR A 279 -3.99 -15.97 -8.63
N LYS A 280 -2.97 -15.63 -9.43
CA LYS A 280 -3.05 -14.56 -10.43
C LYS A 280 -4.11 -14.86 -11.49
N ASN A 281 -4.16 -16.10 -11.99
CA ASN A 281 -5.17 -16.52 -12.96
C ASN A 281 -6.58 -16.43 -12.36
N MET A 282 -6.76 -16.83 -11.10
CA MET A 282 -8.05 -16.71 -10.42
C MET A 282 -8.50 -15.25 -10.24
N ILE A 283 -7.58 -14.34 -9.91
CA ILE A 283 -7.86 -12.89 -9.87
C ILE A 283 -8.28 -12.38 -11.25
N LYS A 284 -7.52 -12.74 -12.29
CA LYS A 284 -7.81 -12.33 -13.68
C LYS A 284 -9.15 -12.87 -14.16
N GLU A 285 -9.50 -14.11 -13.82
CA GLU A 285 -10.74 -14.74 -14.22
C GLU A 285 -11.96 -14.17 -13.49
N LYS A 286 -11.86 -13.97 -12.17
CA LYS A 286 -13.01 -13.65 -11.33
C LYS A 286 -13.21 -12.16 -11.06
N LEU A 287 -12.13 -11.38 -11.01
CA LEU A 287 -12.17 -9.98 -10.56
C LEU A 287 -11.88 -9.00 -11.69
N GLN A 288 -11.18 -9.40 -12.76
CA GLN A 288 -10.82 -8.49 -13.84
C GLN A 288 -12.05 -8.13 -14.70
N GLY A 289 -12.33 -6.84 -14.78
CA GLY A 289 -13.32 -6.26 -15.68
C GLY A 289 -12.69 -5.44 -16.81
N LYS A 290 -13.51 -4.58 -17.43
CA LYS A 290 -13.12 -3.72 -18.56
C LYS A 290 -12.25 -2.53 -18.14
N TYR A 291 -12.43 -2.05 -16.91
CA TYR A 291 -11.84 -0.80 -16.40
C TYR A 291 -10.89 -1.01 -15.21
N GLY A 292 -10.70 -2.25 -14.77
CA GLY A 292 -9.83 -2.58 -13.64
C GLY A 292 -10.21 -3.93 -13.07
N CYS A 293 -9.85 -4.18 -11.81
CA CYS A 293 -10.34 -5.34 -11.06
C CYS A 293 -11.31 -4.89 -9.96
N ALA A 294 -12.34 -5.69 -9.68
CA ALA A 294 -13.05 -5.59 -8.42
C ALA A 294 -12.10 -5.90 -7.25
N ARG A 295 -12.37 -5.35 -6.07
CA ARG A 295 -11.54 -5.61 -4.87
C ARG A 295 -11.64 -7.08 -4.47
N PHE A 296 -12.86 -7.54 -4.26
CA PHE A 296 -13.22 -8.94 -4.04
C PHE A 296 -14.65 -9.16 -4.54
N LEU A 297 -15.05 -10.43 -4.69
CA LEU A 297 -16.39 -10.79 -5.16
C LEU A 297 -17.47 -10.26 -4.22
N ARG A 298 -18.59 -9.77 -4.75
CA ARG A 298 -19.74 -9.26 -3.99
C ARG A 298 -19.41 -8.09 -3.06
N ASP A 299 -18.47 -7.25 -3.48
CA ASP A 299 -18.15 -6.03 -2.76
C ASP A 299 -19.18 -4.93 -3.04
N GLY A 300 -19.94 -4.55 -2.02
CA GLY A 300 -20.97 -3.51 -2.12
C GLY A 300 -20.45 -2.08 -2.18
N HIS A 301 -19.16 -1.85 -1.94
CA HIS A 301 -18.63 -0.50 -1.77
C HIS A 301 -18.82 0.36 -3.01
N TRP A 302 -19.49 1.49 -2.84
CA TRP A 302 -19.82 2.44 -3.89
C TRP A 302 -20.59 1.86 -5.06
N THR A 303 -21.17 0.67 -4.92
CA THR A 303 -22.05 0.11 -5.95
C THR A 303 -23.35 0.91 -6.03
N ALA A 304 -24.03 0.82 -7.17
CA ALA A 304 -25.33 1.45 -7.41
C ALA A 304 -26.39 1.06 -6.38
N LYS A 305 -26.34 -0.18 -5.89
CA LYS A 305 -27.33 -0.75 -4.96
C LYS A 305 -26.96 -0.61 -3.48
N GLU A 306 -25.80 -0.02 -3.17
CA GLU A 306 -25.41 0.25 -1.79
C GLU A 306 -26.34 1.29 -1.17
N ASP A 307 -26.95 0.98 -0.02
CA ASP A 307 -27.70 1.98 0.73
C ASP A 307 -26.74 2.97 1.39
N ARG A 308 -26.78 4.21 0.92
CA ARG A 308 -25.96 5.33 1.42
C ARG A 308 -26.76 6.34 2.23
N ASN A 309 -28.04 6.08 2.47
CA ASN A 309 -28.94 7.00 3.17
C ASN A 309 -28.79 6.99 4.70
N SER A 310 -27.91 6.14 5.25
CA SER A 310 -27.53 6.25 6.65
C SER A 310 -26.43 7.31 6.78
N ASP A 311 -26.67 8.37 7.56
CA ASP A 311 -25.67 9.37 8.00
C ASP A 311 -24.53 8.76 8.86
N ILE A 312 -24.39 7.44 8.84
CA ILE A 312 -23.43 6.61 9.56
C ILE A 312 -22.87 5.66 8.49
N VAL A 313 -21.53 5.61 8.38
CA VAL A 313 -20.80 4.63 7.54
C VAL A 313 -21.51 3.27 7.61
N PRO A 314 -21.85 2.60 6.48
CA PRO A 314 -22.69 1.39 6.50
C PRO A 314 -22.16 0.41 7.52
N GLN A 315 -22.98 0.19 8.56
CA GLN A 315 -22.63 -0.60 9.73
C GLN A 315 -22.84 -2.08 9.42
N GLY A 316 -22.12 -2.54 8.40
CA GLY A 316 -22.19 -3.87 7.85
C GLY A 316 -23.27 -4.10 6.79
N TYR A 317 -23.16 -5.22 6.09
CA TYR A 317 -24.09 -5.72 5.09
C TYR A 317 -24.70 -7.04 5.59
N GLU A 318 -26.00 -7.20 5.41
CA GLU A 318 -26.64 -8.48 5.60
C GLU A 318 -26.20 -9.49 4.53
N PRO A 319 -26.17 -10.81 4.82
CA PRO A 319 -25.71 -11.81 3.85
C PRO A 319 -26.47 -11.81 2.51
N TRP A 320 -27.73 -11.38 2.50
CA TRP A 320 -28.53 -11.27 1.27
C TRP A 320 -28.15 -10.03 0.45
N GLU A 321 -27.70 -8.94 1.08
CA GLU A 321 -27.26 -7.72 0.37
C GLU A 321 -26.02 -8.01 -0.47
N LEU A 322 -25.11 -8.86 0.02
CA LEU A 322 -23.93 -9.27 -0.73
C LEU A 322 -24.28 -9.90 -2.09
N GLN A 323 -25.40 -10.63 -2.18
CA GLN A 323 -25.83 -11.23 -3.45
C GLN A 323 -26.32 -10.18 -4.45
N VAL A 324 -26.80 -9.03 -3.97
CA VAL A 324 -27.27 -7.93 -4.83
C VAL A 324 -26.09 -7.20 -5.49
N PHE A 325 -24.88 -7.28 -4.89
CA PHE A 325 -23.68 -6.65 -5.41
C PHE A 325 -22.93 -7.48 -6.44
N GLU A 326 -23.32 -8.74 -6.62
CA GLU A 326 -22.69 -9.63 -7.60
C GLU A 326 -22.81 -9.03 -9.01
N HIS A 327 -21.71 -9.03 -9.77
CA HIS A 327 -21.57 -8.49 -11.13
C HIS A 327 -21.64 -6.97 -11.27
N ILE A 328 -21.95 -6.23 -10.21
CA ILE A 328 -21.97 -4.75 -10.22
C ILE A 328 -20.86 -4.14 -9.35
N GLU A 329 -19.88 -4.94 -8.93
CA GLU A 329 -18.76 -4.48 -8.12
C GLU A 329 -17.97 -3.38 -8.85
N CYS A 330 -17.56 -2.36 -8.09
CA CYS A 330 -16.76 -1.27 -8.63
C CYS A 330 -15.40 -1.81 -9.12
N GLN A 331 -14.96 -1.34 -10.29
CA GLN A 331 -13.69 -1.75 -10.88
C GLN A 331 -12.61 -0.71 -10.59
N TRP A 332 -11.48 -1.16 -10.04
CA TRP A 332 -10.38 -0.30 -9.59
C TRP A 332 -9.23 -0.37 -10.60
N PRO A 333 -8.95 0.71 -11.35
CA PRO A 333 -7.91 0.76 -12.37
C PRO A 333 -6.50 0.51 -11.82
N MET A 334 -6.27 0.78 -10.53
CA MET A 334 -4.97 0.56 -9.89
C MET A 334 -4.48 -0.90 -10.05
N PHE A 335 -5.38 -1.87 -10.16
CA PHE A 335 -4.98 -3.26 -10.35
C PHE A 335 -4.43 -3.56 -11.75
N PHE A 336 -4.79 -2.78 -12.77
CA PHE A 336 -4.08 -2.83 -14.05
C PHE A 336 -2.65 -2.33 -13.89
N ALA A 337 -2.39 -1.34 -13.02
CA ALA A 337 -1.03 -0.92 -12.72
C ALA A 337 -0.24 -2.01 -11.97
N TYR A 338 -0.86 -2.73 -11.02
CA TYR A 338 -0.23 -3.90 -10.39
C TYR A 338 0.12 -4.99 -11.40
N LEU A 339 -0.81 -5.35 -12.29
CA LEU A 339 -0.58 -6.37 -13.31
C LEU A 339 0.47 -5.93 -14.36
N LEU A 340 0.51 -4.64 -14.69
CA LEU A 340 1.56 -4.07 -15.51
C LEU A 340 2.94 -4.16 -14.85
N LEU A 341 3.02 -3.85 -13.54
CA LEU A 341 4.25 -3.97 -12.77
C LEU A 341 4.69 -5.43 -12.66
N ASP A 342 3.77 -6.36 -12.35
CA ASP A 342 4.02 -7.80 -12.35
C ASP A 342 4.65 -8.24 -13.67
N ALA A 343 4.00 -7.93 -14.80
CA ALA A 343 4.51 -8.25 -16.12
C ALA A 343 5.89 -7.64 -16.40
N ALA A 344 6.17 -6.44 -15.90
CA ALA A 344 7.46 -5.78 -16.05
C ALA A 344 8.57 -6.47 -15.21
N PHE A 345 8.29 -6.83 -13.97
CA PHE A 345 9.25 -7.54 -13.09
C PHE A 345 9.58 -8.94 -13.61
N PHE A 346 8.58 -9.65 -14.16
CA PHE A 346 8.77 -10.98 -14.75
C PHE A 346 9.16 -10.94 -16.25
N ASN A 347 9.43 -9.75 -16.81
CA ASN A 347 9.84 -9.54 -18.20
C ASN A 347 8.88 -10.15 -19.26
N ASN A 348 7.59 -10.21 -18.94
CA ASN A 348 6.54 -10.66 -19.85
C ASN A 348 6.10 -9.50 -20.75
N LYS A 349 6.74 -9.38 -21.91
CA LYS A 349 6.51 -8.28 -22.87
C LYS A 349 5.09 -8.23 -23.41
N GLU A 350 4.42 -9.38 -23.55
CA GLU A 350 3.06 -9.46 -24.07
C GLU A 350 2.07 -8.88 -23.07
N GLU A 351 2.16 -9.27 -21.80
CA GLU A 351 1.32 -8.72 -20.73
C GLU A 351 1.61 -7.24 -20.48
N VAL A 352 2.88 -6.80 -20.57
CA VAL A 352 3.22 -5.37 -20.47
C VAL A 352 2.50 -4.57 -21.56
N GLN A 353 2.49 -5.04 -22.81
CA GLN A 353 1.78 -4.36 -23.89
C GLN A 353 0.26 -4.37 -23.70
N LEU A 354 -0.29 -5.49 -23.21
CA LEU A 354 -1.72 -5.62 -22.93
C LEU A 354 -2.16 -4.61 -21.86
N TYR A 355 -1.54 -4.65 -20.68
CA TYR A 355 -1.94 -3.78 -19.57
C TYR A 355 -1.56 -2.32 -19.80
N SER A 356 -0.52 -2.02 -20.58
CA SER A 356 -0.26 -0.63 -21.01
C SER A 356 -1.41 -0.08 -21.86
N LYS A 357 -1.93 -0.86 -22.82
CA LYS A 357 -3.08 -0.45 -23.63
C LYS A 357 -4.36 -0.31 -22.80
N LEU A 358 -4.59 -1.20 -21.83
CA LEU A 358 -5.74 -1.10 -20.92
C LEU A 358 -5.60 0.10 -19.97
N MET A 359 -4.40 0.44 -19.52
CA MET A 359 -4.16 1.67 -18.76
C MET A 359 -4.47 2.91 -19.59
N ASP A 360 -4.11 2.93 -20.88
CA ASP A 360 -4.40 4.05 -21.77
C ASP A 360 -5.91 4.29 -21.97
N THR A 361 -6.78 3.27 -21.81
CA THR A 361 -8.23 3.44 -21.92
C THR A 361 -8.89 4.00 -20.67
N VAL A 362 -8.26 3.86 -19.50
CA VAL A 362 -8.78 4.31 -18.21
C VAL A 362 -8.15 5.61 -17.72
N ILE A 363 -7.00 6.00 -18.27
CA ILE A 363 -6.36 7.27 -17.94
C ILE A 363 -7.19 8.44 -18.46
N ILE A 364 -7.54 9.35 -17.56
CA ILE A 364 -8.16 10.64 -17.88
C ILE A 364 -7.09 11.73 -17.93
N LYS A 365 -7.26 12.71 -18.80
CA LYS A 365 -6.35 13.87 -18.89
C LYS A 365 -7.05 15.11 -18.35
N SER A 366 -6.36 15.84 -17.49
CA SER A 366 -6.78 17.19 -17.08
C SER A 366 -6.70 18.19 -18.25
N GLU A 367 -7.23 19.39 -18.04
CA GLU A 367 -7.13 20.50 -19.00
C GLU A 367 -5.68 20.85 -19.38
N GLU A 368 -4.74 20.71 -18.43
CA GLU A 368 -3.29 20.89 -18.68
C GLU A 368 -2.63 19.69 -19.38
N GLY A 369 -3.40 18.66 -19.75
CA GLY A 369 -2.91 17.43 -20.39
C GLY A 369 -2.21 16.45 -19.43
N ILE A 370 -2.26 16.68 -18.11
CA ILE A 370 -1.68 15.78 -17.10
C ILE A 370 -2.57 14.53 -16.98
N PRO A 371 -2.00 13.31 -17.08
CA PRO A 371 -2.73 12.07 -16.91
C PRO A 371 -3.05 11.80 -15.44
N TYR A 372 -4.27 11.33 -15.17
CA TYR A 372 -4.78 10.89 -13.88
C TYR A 372 -5.40 9.50 -14.05
N VAL A 373 -5.24 8.67 -13.01
CA VAL A 373 -5.91 7.39 -12.89
C VAL A 373 -7.08 7.58 -11.91
N PRO A 374 -8.33 7.32 -12.30
CA PRO A 374 -9.46 7.35 -11.37
C PRO A 374 -9.28 6.32 -10.25
N GLU A 375 -9.87 6.59 -9.09
CA GLU A 375 -9.93 5.63 -8.00
C GLU A 375 -10.69 4.35 -8.41
N MET A 376 -11.88 4.52 -9.00
CA MET A 376 -12.72 3.42 -9.44
C MET A 376 -13.72 3.82 -10.53
N TYR A 377 -14.26 2.82 -11.22
CA TYR A 377 -15.38 2.90 -12.15
C TYR A 377 -16.60 2.19 -11.55
N VAL A 378 -17.75 2.85 -11.66
CA VAL A 378 -19.02 2.40 -11.04
C VAL A 378 -20.06 2.17 -12.13
N VAL A 379 -20.85 1.11 -11.97
CA VAL A 379 -22.04 0.86 -12.81
C VAL A 379 -23.13 1.89 -12.47
N PRO A 380 -23.62 2.69 -13.44
CA PRO A 380 -24.72 3.62 -13.19
C PRO A 380 -26.00 2.90 -12.76
N ASN A 381 -26.80 3.54 -11.91
CA ASN A 381 -28.07 2.99 -11.40
C ASN A 381 -29.00 2.49 -12.50
N GLU A 382 -29.07 3.20 -13.63
CA GLU A 382 -29.98 2.86 -14.74
C GLU A 382 -29.50 1.66 -15.57
N LYS A 383 -28.25 1.21 -15.37
CA LYS A 383 -27.62 0.14 -16.15
C LYS A 383 -27.39 -1.16 -15.36
N VAL A 384 -27.77 -1.19 -14.08
CA VAL A 384 -27.61 -2.38 -13.23
C VAL A 384 -28.26 -3.62 -13.84
N GLU A 385 -29.45 -3.49 -14.43
CA GLU A 385 -30.16 -4.63 -15.04
C GLU A 385 -29.43 -5.22 -16.27
N LEU A 386 -28.47 -4.52 -16.85
CA LEU A 386 -27.69 -5.00 -18.00
C LEU A 386 -26.48 -5.85 -17.59
N GLU A 387 -26.10 -5.83 -16.31
CA GLU A 387 -24.96 -6.58 -15.77
C GLU A 387 -25.39 -7.89 -15.06
N ASN A 388 -26.71 -8.09 -14.86
CA ASN A 388 -27.31 -9.25 -14.19
C ASN A 388 -27.63 -10.42 -15.13
#